data_AF-A0A6S6STK2-F1
#
_entry.id   AF-A0A6S6STK2-F1
#
_cell.length_a   1.000
_cell.length_b   1.000
_cell.length_c   1.000
_cell.angle_alpha   90.00
_cell.angle_beta   90.00
_cell.angle_gamma   90.00
#
_symmetry.space_group_name_H-M   'P 1'
#
loop_
_entity.id
_entity.type
_entity.pdbx_description
1 polymer ?
#
loop_
_entity_poly.entity_id
_entity_poly.type
_entity_poly.pdbx_seq_one_letter_code
_entity_poly.pdbx_strand_id
1 'polypeptide(L)'
;MTYKFLLIFTLSFSLLTATDFKDINPAPNKTMLENQSHAKDCTSPAPANEDISESFKYGCFCGEDYPKMDANESKDFRRLRKKERIKVIESYFLVKPYDDIDAVCMQHDICYLYRGKKARTCNRAIYSELRDLRHQFKTENEPKKDEQCSHLATDIASVFQTIFASSDDKTGFFEFGSLLFNTTLTIAEKTLEESIDTIIDQGKRYPKKDEKCIVSKI
;
A
#
# COMPACT_ATOMS: atom_id res chain seq x y z
N MET A 1 28.85 0.00 -55.48
CA MET A 1 27.96 -0.64 -54.49
C MET A 1 28.45 -0.25 -53.11
N THR A 2 27.81 0.75 -52.49
CA THR A 2 28.19 1.24 -51.15
C THR A 2 26.94 1.25 -50.29
N TYR A 3 26.95 0.36 -49.30
CA TYR A 3 25.87 0.17 -48.33
C TYR A 3 25.66 1.45 -47.51
N LYS A 4 24.54 2.14 -47.74
CA LYS A 4 24.04 3.15 -46.79
C LYS A 4 23.49 2.41 -45.58
N PHE A 5 24.31 2.33 -44.54
CA PHE A 5 23.91 1.80 -43.24
C PHE A 5 22.83 2.66 -42.62
N LEU A 6 21.68 2.02 -42.44
CA LEU A 6 20.55 2.44 -41.64
C LEU A 6 20.99 2.45 -40.16
N LEU A 7 20.96 3.61 -39.50
CA LEU A 7 21.15 3.70 -38.06
C LEU A 7 19.97 4.48 -37.48
N ILE A 8 18.83 3.77 -37.41
CA ILE A 8 17.67 4.20 -36.62
C ILE A 8 18.08 3.99 -35.16
N PHE A 9 18.46 5.09 -34.51
CA PHE A 9 18.66 5.17 -33.07
C PHE A 9 17.30 4.95 -32.40
N THR A 10 16.95 3.70 -32.13
CA THR A 10 15.85 3.36 -31.22
C THR A 10 16.32 3.69 -29.81
N LEU A 11 16.11 4.96 -29.42
CA LEU A 11 16.12 5.37 -28.02
C LEU A 11 14.93 4.69 -27.35
N SER A 12 15.14 3.43 -26.97
CA SER A 12 14.32 2.70 -26.02
C SER A 12 14.46 3.39 -24.67
N PHE A 13 13.76 4.49 -24.48
CA PHE A 13 13.51 5.06 -23.16
C PHE A 13 12.68 4.03 -22.39
N SER A 14 13.35 3.07 -21.76
CA SER A 14 12.79 2.34 -20.64
C SER A 14 12.58 3.36 -19.53
N LEU A 15 11.43 4.07 -19.56
CA LEU A 15 10.87 4.67 -18.37
C LEU A 15 10.56 3.51 -17.42
N LEU A 16 11.58 3.07 -16.70
CA LEU A 16 11.42 2.29 -15.48
C LEU A 16 10.66 3.21 -14.54
N THR A 17 9.34 3.11 -14.56
CA THR A 17 8.51 3.76 -13.56
C THR A 17 8.88 3.11 -12.25
N ALA A 18 9.56 3.84 -11.36
CA ALA A 18 9.89 3.33 -10.03
C ALA A 18 8.60 2.81 -9.35
N THR A 19 8.59 1.52 -9.04
CA THR A 19 7.48 0.81 -8.38
C THR A 19 7.83 0.42 -6.95
N ASP A 20 9.02 0.76 -6.46
CA ASP A 20 9.50 0.40 -5.12
C ASP A 20 9.61 1.66 -4.26
N PHE A 21 9.19 1.56 -3.00
CA PHE A 21 9.25 2.68 -2.06
C PHE A 21 10.69 3.18 -1.84
N LYS A 22 11.70 2.32 -1.90
CA LYS A 22 13.11 2.72 -1.73
C LYS A 22 13.57 3.76 -2.75
N ASP A 23 12.93 3.78 -3.93
CA ASP A 23 13.29 4.67 -5.04
C ASP A 23 12.48 5.98 -5.02
N ILE A 24 11.32 6.01 -4.32
CA ILE A 24 10.38 7.15 -4.35
C ILE A 24 10.20 7.85 -3.00
N ASN A 25 10.52 7.19 -1.89
CA ASN A 25 10.55 7.79 -0.55
C ASN A 25 11.87 8.51 -0.29
N PRO A 26 11.89 9.51 0.62
CA PRO A 26 13.14 10.14 1.00
C PRO A 26 14.04 9.15 1.74
N ALA A 27 15.34 9.20 1.46
CA ALA A 27 16.32 8.49 2.27
C ALA A 27 16.21 8.96 3.74
N PRO A 28 16.27 8.04 4.73
CA PRO A 28 16.20 8.41 6.14
C PRO A 28 17.31 9.40 6.51
N ASN A 29 16.92 10.52 7.11
CA ASN A 29 17.88 11.46 7.69
C ASN A 29 18.30 11.01 9.11
N LYS A 30 19.23 11.74 9.73
CA LYS A 30 19.71 11.43 11.08
C LYS A 30 18.58 11.33 12.11
N THR A 31 17.63 12.27 12.11
CA THR A 31 16.47 12.28 13.01
C THR A 31 15.58 11.06 12.78
N MET A 32 15.31 10.69 11.52
CA MET A 32 14.49 9.51 11.19
C MET A 32 15.14 8.22 11.70
N LEU A 33 16.46 8.08 11.55
CA LEU A 33 17.22 6.94 12.05
C LEU A 33 17.24 6.88 13.59
N GLU A 34 17.43 8.04 14.24
CA GLU A 34 17.35 8.16 15.70
C GLU A 34 15.94 7.78 16.21
N ASN A 35 14.89 8.32 15.58
CA ASN A 35 13.51 7.99 15.90
C ASN A 35 13.22 6.49 15.71
N GLN A 36 13.70 5.90 14.62
CA GLN A 36 13.53 4.46 14.35
C GLN A 36 14.13 3.59 15.46
N SER A 37 15.29 3.98 15.99
CA SER A 37 15.96 3.25 17.09
C SER A 37 15.19 3.32 18.42
N HIS A 38 14.30 4.31 18.55
CA HIS A 38 13.45 4.54 19.72
C HIS A 38 11.97 4.33 19.43
N ALA A 39 11.64 3.74 18.28
CA ALA A 39 10.28 3.58 17.83
C ALA A 39 9.50 2.68 18.78
N LYS A 40 8.30 3.13 19.15
CA LYS A 40 7.41 2.40 20.06
C LYS A 40 6.53 1.47 19.25
N ASP A 41 6.20 0.32 19.81
CA ASP A 41 5.19 -0.57 19.22
C ASP A 41 3.85 0.17 19.17
N CYS A 42 3.09 -0.06 18.10
CA CYS A 42 1.76 0.51 18.02
C CYS A 42 0.84 -0.11 19.09
N THR A 43 0.35 0.73 20.00
CA THR A 43 -0.35 0.29 21.21
C THR A 43 -1.81 -0.09 20.98
N SER A 44 -2.43 0.46 19.93
CA SER A 44 -3.86 0.29 19.65
C SER A 44 -4.12 0.12 18.15
N PRO A 45 -3.63 -0.97 17.53
CA PRO A 45 -3.85 -1.23 16.11
C PRO A 45 -5.35 -1.42 15.83
N ALA A 46 -5.81 -0.84 14.72
CA ALA A 46 -7.13 -1.09 14.17
C ALA A 46 -7.22 -2.54 13.69
N PRO A 47 -8.26 -3.30 14.08
CA PRO A 47 -8.44 -4.66 13.60
C PRO A 47 -8.84 -4.66 12.14
N ALA A 48 -8.48 -5.72 11.41
CA ALA A 48 -9.01 -5.95 10.07
C ALA A 48 -10.53 -6.20 10.14
N ASN A 49 -11.28 -5.59 9.23
CA ASN A 49 -12.73 -5.76 9.12
C ASN A 49 -13.11 -6.09 7.67
N GLU A 50 -14.00 -7.07 7.50
CA GLU A 50 -14.46 -7.61 6.21
C GLU A 50 -15.19 -6.57 5.35
N ASP A 51 -15.75 -5.53 5.98
CA ASP A 51 -16.35 -4.40 5.28
C ASP A 51 -15.29 -3.36 4.89
N ILE A 52 -14.79 -3.51 3.67
CA ILE A 52 -13.83 -2.60 3.09
C ILE A 52 -14.56 -1.44 2.41
N SER A 53 -14.57 -0.33 3.12
CA SER A 53 -15.14 0.95 2.68
C SER A 53 -14.12 2.08 2.81
N GLU A 54 -14.51 3.31 2.49
CA GLU A 54 -13.72 4.52 2.75
C GLU A 54 -13.34 4.69 4.23
N SER A 55 -14.09 4.04 5.14
CA SER A 55 -13.83 4.06 6.58
C SER A 55 -12.90 2.95 7.07
N PHE A 56 -12.41 2.10 6.16
CA PHE A 56 -11.53 0.98 6.49
C PHE A 56 -10.25 1.45 7.19
N LYS A 57 -9.89 0.75 8.26
CA LYS A 57 -8.65 0.95 9.00
C LYS A 57 -8.04 -0.39 9.36
N TYR A 58 -6.73 -0.49 9.23
CA TYR A 58 -5.97 -1.65 9.67
C TYR A 58 -4.62 -1.21 10.24
N GLY A 59 -4.16 -1.90 11.27
CA GLY A 59 -2.90 -1.58 11.91
C GLY A 59 -2.92 -0.13 12.41
N CYS A 60 -1.90 0.64 12.05
CA CYS A 60 -1.71 1.99 12.55
C CYS A 60 -1.54 3.01 11.43
N PHE A 61 -1.41 2.52 10.20
CA PHE A 61 -1.15 3.33 9.00
C PHE A 61 -2.06 2.99 7.81
N CYS A 62 -2.76 1.86 7.81
CA CYS A 62 -3.67 1.56 6.70
C CYS A 62 -5.03 2.22 6.92
N GLY A 63 -5.41 3.18 6.07
CA GLY A 63 -6.75 3.75 5.99
C GLY A 63 -6.73 5.18 5.44
N GLU A 64 -7.85 5.67 4.92
CA GLU A 64 -7.93 7.08 4.54
C GLU A 64 -7.95 7.98 5.78
N ASP A 65 -7.12 9.03 5.75
CA ASP A 65 -6.94 9.97 6.86
C ASP A 65 -6.63 9.26 8.20
N TYR A 66 -5.92 8.13 8.14
CA TYR A 66 -5.49 7.31 9.27
C TYR A 66 -4.00 6.95 9.13
N PRO A 67 -3.14 7.23 10.14
CA PRO A 67 -3.49 7.81 11.44
C PRO A 67 -3.89 9.28 11.30
N LYS A 68 -4.78 9.74 12.17
CA LYS A 68 -5.01 11.18 12.28
C LYS A 68 -3.76 11.81 12.86
N MET A 69 -3.05 12.60 12.07
CA MET A 69 -1.97 13.44 12.58
C MET A 69 -2.58 14.46 13.56
N ASP A 70 -1.96 14.64 14.72
CA ASP A 70 -2.54 15.42 15.81
C ASP A 70 -2.89 16.88 15.42
N ALA A 71 -3.97 17.37 16.03
CA ALA A 71 -4.78 18.53 15.69
C ALA A 71 -4.08 19.91 15.59
N ASN A 72 -2.77 20.02 15.81
CA ASN A 72 -2.02 21.26 15.52
C ASN A 72 -1.58 21.36 14.04
N GLU A 73 -1.73 20.28 13.27
CA GLU A 73 -1.45 20.20 11.84
C GLU A 73 -2.73 20.04 11.01
N SER A 74 -3.78 20.81 11.31
CA SER A 74 -5.03 20.89 10.53
C SER A 74 -4.87 21.30 9.06
N LYS A 75 -3.63 21.51 8.61
CA LYS A 75 -3.28 21.70 7.22
C LYS A 75 -3.15 20.33 6.59
N ASP A 76 -4.11 20.01 5.71
CA ASP A 76 -3.94 19.06 4.61
C ASP A 76 -2.48 19.02 4.15
N PHE A 77 -1.86 17.84 4.08
CA PHE A 77 -0.45 17.68 3.74
C PHE A 77 -0.07 18.36 2.41
N ARG A 78 -1.04 18.58 1.51
CA ARG A 78 -0.89 19.35 0.27
C ARG A 78 -0.56 20.83 0.50
N ARG A 79 -0.87 21.37 1.68
CA ARG A 79 -0.63 22.75 2.11
C ARG A 79 0.63 22.93 2.95
N LEU A 80 1.26 21.83 3.35
CA LEU A 80 2.51 21.85 4.11
C LEU A 80 3.70 22.14 3.19
N ARG A 81 4.61 23.00 3.62
CA ARG A 81 5.90 23.23 2.96
C ARG A 81 6.77 21.99 3.10
N LYS A 82 7.75 21.81 2.20
CA LYS A 82 8.67 20.65 2.21
C LYS A 82 9.28 20.39 3.59
N LYS A 83 9.76 21.44 4.29
CA LYS A 83 10.34 21.31 5.64
C LYS A 83 9.32 20.83 6.68
N GLU A 84 8.07 21.27 6.60
CA GLU A 84 6.99 20.82 7.49
C GLU A 84 6.68 19.35 7.22
N ARG A 85 6.55 18.95 5.95
CA ARG A 85 6.32 17.54 5.57
C ARG A 85 7.42 16.60 6.03
N ILE A 86 8.69 17.03 5.99
CA ILE A 86 9.79 16.24 6.54
C ILE A 86 9.65 16.01 8.05
N LYS A 87 9.20 17.01 8.82
CA LYS A 87 8.94 16.84 10.27
C LYS A 87 7.81 15.85 10.55
N VAL A 88 6.78 15.87 9.72
CA VAL A 88 5.69 14.88 9.79
C VAL A 88 6.21 13.49 9.46
N ILE A 89 7.02 13.35 8.40
CA ILE A 89 7.63 12.05 8.08
C ILE A 89 8.53 11.58 9.23
N GLU A 90 9.29 12.46 9.88
CA GLU A 90 10.09 12.11 11.06
C GLU A 90 9.25 11.51 12.20
N SER A 91 8.00 11.97 12.39
CA SER A 91 7.12 11.43 13.43
C SER A 91 6.61 10.02 13.10
N TYR A 92 6.47 9.66 11.82
CA TYR A 92 6.14 8.30 11.41
C TYR A 92 7.19 7.31 11.92
N PHE A 93 8.48 7.67 11.88
CA PHE A 93 9.57 6.82 12.37
C PHE A 93 9.58 6.62 13.90
N LEU A 94 8.70 7.28 14.67
CA LEU A 94 8.55 7.04 16.11
C LEU A 94 7.61 5.87 16.44
N VAL A 95 6.90 5.34 15.45
CA VAL A 95 5.92 4.27 15.62
C VAL A 95 6.33 3.10 14.74
N LYS A 96 6.47 1.91 15.35
CA LYS A 96 6.68 0.68 14.61
C LYS A 96 5.36 0.24 13.97
N PRO A 97 5.36 -0.15 12.69
CA PRO A 97 4.18 -0.74 12.07
C PRO A 97 3.76 -2.00 12.81
N TYR A 98 2.45 -2.27 12.82
CA TYR A 98 1.86 -3.41 13.50
C TYR A 98 2.40 -4.74 12.96
N ASP A 99 2.49 -4.84 11.64
CA ASP A 99 3.01 -5.97 10.86
C ASP A 99 3.53 -5.52 9.47
N ASP A 100 3.85 -6.45 8.57
CA ASP A 100 4.45 -6.11 7.27
C ASP A 100 3.45 -5.44 6.31
N ILE A 101 2.15 -5.75 6.42
CA ILE A 101 1.10 -5.07 5.64
C ILE A 101 1.01 -3.60 6.09
N ASP A 102 0.97 -3.36 7.39
CA ASP A 102 0.93 -2.00 7.98
C ASP A 102 2.21 -1.21 7.65
N ALA A 103 3.36 -1.89 7.54
CA ALA A 103 4.62 -1.28 7.11
C ALA A 103 4.53 -0.74 5.68
N VAL A 104 3.88 -1.44 4.76
CA VAL A 104 3.66 -0.95 3.38
C VAL A 104 2.76 0.28 3.38
N CYS A 105 1.68 0.29 4.18
CA CYS A 105 0.82 1.47 4.32
C CYS A 105 1.58 2.68 4.88
N MET A 106 2.44 2.48 5.88
CA MET A 106 3.33 3.52 6.40
C MET A 106 4.23 4.12 5.30
N GLN A 107 4.81 3.28 4.44
CA GLN A 107 5.63 3.77 3.32
C GLN A 107 4.82 4.54 2.28
N HIS A 108 3.57 4.15 2.04
CA HIS A 108 2.65 4.85 1.14
C HIS A 108 2.31 6.26 1.64
N ASP A 109 1.98 6.40 2.91
CA ASP A 109 1.76 7.69 3.56
C ASP A 109 2.98 8.59 3.48
N ILE A 110 4.17 8.06 3.79
CA ILE A 110 5.44 8.78 3.65
C ILE A 110 5.64 9.27 2.21
N CYS A 111 5.28 8.46 1.20
CA CYS A 111 5.36 8.84 -0.20
C CYS A 111 4.44 10.04 -0.52
N TYR A 112 3.20 10.02 -0.06
CA TYR A 112 2.25 11.12 -0.22
C TYR A 112 2.73 12.40 0.48
N LEU A 113 3.19 12.28 1.72
CA LEU A 113 3.76 13.40 2.49
C LEU A 113 4.98 13.99 1.79
N TYR A 114 5.91 13.15 1.33
CA TYR A 114 7.13 13.64 0.71
C TYR A 114 6.83 14.43 -0.57
N ARG A 115 5.94 13.87 -1.41
CA ARG A 115 5.48 14.49 -2.65
C ARG A 115 4.58 15.70 -2.42
N GLY A 116 3.88 15.77 -1.29
CA GLY A 116 2.90 16.80 -0.98
C GLY A 116 1.64 16.71 -1.85
N LYS A 117 1.33 15.53 -2.41
CA LYS A 117 0.12 15.25 -3.18
C LYS A 117 -0.15 13.75 -3.25
N LYS A 118 -1.42 13.37 -3.45
CA LYS A 118 -1.77 11.99 -3.81
C LYS A 118 -1.13 11.71 -5.18
N ALA A 119 -0.28 10.70 -5.28
CA ALA A 119 0.52 10.45 -6.48
C ALA A 119 0.39 9.01 -6.97
N ARG A 120 0.14 8.86 -8.27
CA ARG A 120 0.00 7.55 -8.94
C ARG A 120 1.19 6.63 -8.73
N THR A 121 2.41 7.17 -8.63
CA THR A 121 3.61 6.37 -8.34
C THR A 121 3.57 5.73 -6.96
N CYS A 122 3.06 6.43 -5.94
CA CYS A 122 2.89 5.86 -4.60
C CYS A 122 1.84 4.74 -4.63
N ASN A 123 0.72 4.95 -5.35
CA ASN A 123 -0.34 3.94 -5.50
C ASN A 123 0.14 2.69 -6.23
N ARG A 124 0.98 2.84 -7.25
CA ARG A 124 1.61 1.70 -7.92
C ARG A 124 2.57 0.95 -7.00
N ALA A 125 3.31 1.68 -6.16
CA ALA A 125 4.25 1.07 -5.23
C ALA A 125 3.55 0.25 -4.14
N ILE A 126 2.55 0.81 -3.45
CA ILE A 126 1.75 0.04 -2.47
C ILE A 126 1.09 -1.19 -3.10
N TYR A 127 0.56 -1.07 -4.31
CA TYR A 127 -0.03 -2.21 -5.01
C TYR A 127 1.00 -3.31 -5.30
N SER A 128 2.20 -2.93 -5.78
CA SER A 128 3.26 -3.89 -6.06
C SER A 128 3.71 -4.61 -4.78
N GLU A 129 4.00 -3.87 -3.73
CA GLU A 129 4.49 -4.41 -2.45
C GLU A 129 3.45 -5.32 -1.78
N LEU A 130 2.17 -4.93 -1.75
CA LEU A 130 1.11 -5.78 -1.20
C LEU A 130 0.88 -7.05 -2.03
N ARG A 131 1.03 -6.98 -3.36
CA ARG A 131 0.99 -8.16 -4.22
C ARG A 131 2.16 -9.09 -3.93
N ASP A 132 3.34 -8.55 -3.70
CA ASP A 132 4.53 -9.33 -3.40
C ASP A 132 4.42 -9.98 -2.00
N LEU A 133 3.87 -9.27 -1.00
CA LEU A 133 3.53 -9.84 0.32
C LEU A 133 2.50 -10.96 0.22
N ARG A 134 1.44 -10.79 -0.58
CA ARG A 134 0.45 -11.85 -0.85
C ARG A 134 1.12 -13.13 -1.35
N HIS A 135 2.09 -13.00 -2.26
CA HIS A 135 2.84 -14.16 -2.78
C HIS A 135 3.72 -14.80 -1.70
N GLN A 136 4.35 -13.99 -0.85
CA GLN A 136 5.19 -14.48 0.25
C GLN A 136 4.37 -15.26 1.28
N PHE A 137 3.21 -14.75 1.72
CA PHE A 137 2.33 -15.47 2.63
C PHE A 137 1.89 -16.84 2.07
N LYS A 138 1.57 -16.93 0.79
CA LYS A 138 1.19 -18.21 0.16
C LYS A 138 2.28 -19.30 0.18
N THR A 139 3.54 -18.92 0.44
CA THR A 139 4.67 -19.84 0.48
C THR A 139 5.06 -20.29 1.90
N GLU A 140 4.36 -19.81 2.93
CA GLU A 140 4.68 -20.08 4.33
C GLU A 140 3.95 -21.31 4.93
N ASN A 141 4.40 -21.72 6.13
CA ASN A 141 4.08 -23.00 6.75
C ASN A 141 2.83 -22.98 7.66
N GLU A 142 2.14 -21.85 7.82
CA GLU A 142 0.91 -21.70 8.63
C GLU A 142 -0.32 -21.44 7.74
N PRO A 143 -0.84 -22.46 7.05
CA PRO A 143 -1.72 -22.29 5.89
C PRO A 143 -2.95 -21.42 6.15
N LYS A 144 -3.58 -21.51 7.33
CA LYS A 144 -4.80 -20.73 7.63
C LYS A 144 -4.52 -19.25 7.91
N LYS A 145 -3.50 -18.93 8.70
CA LYS A 145 -3.12 -17.53 9.02
C LYS A 145 -2.56 -16.85 7.78
N ASP A 146 -1.73 -17.57 7.03
CA ASP A 146 -1.07 -17.04 5.85
C ASP A 146 -2.06 -16.80 4.71
N GLU A 147 -3.09 -17.65 4.58
CA GLU A 147 -4.23 -17.41 3.69
C GLU A 147 -4.99 -16.13 4.09
N GLN A 148 -5.33 -15.95 5.38
CA GLN A 148 -5.99 -14.74 5.87
C GLN A 148 -5.16 -13.47 5.61
N CYS A 149 -3.85 -13.54 5.82
CA CYS A 149 -2.92 -12.44 5.50
C CYS A 149 -2.83 -12.16 4.01
N SER A 150 -2.82 -13.20 3.17
CA SER A 150 -2.91 -13.07 1.70
C SER A 150 -4.22 -12.41 1.27
N HIS A 151 -5.35 -12.76 1.89
CA HIS A 151 -6.65 -12.15 1.61
C HIS A 151 -6.62 -10.66 1.98
N LEU A 152 -6.16 -10.33 3.19
CA LEU A 152 -6.05 -8.95 3.67
C LEU A 152 -5.14 -8.09 2.75
N ALA A 153 -3.97 -8.59 2.36
CA ALA A 153 -3.06 -7.87 1.47
C ALA A 153 -3.68 -7.61 0.09
N THR A 154 -4.38 -8.61 -0.48
CA THR A 154 -5.08 -8.50 -1.77
C THR A 154 -6.16 -7.43 -1.71
N ASP A 155 -6.96 -7.50 -0.65
CA ASP A 155 -8.11 -6.66 -0.45
C ASP A 155 -7.70 -5.19 -0.22
N ILE A 156 -6.66 -4.92 0.58
CA ILE A 156 -6.09 -3.58 0.74
C ILE A 156 -5.52 -3.06 -0.59
N ALA A 157 -4.79 -3.89 -1.35
CA ALA A 157 -4.25 -3.50 -2.64
C ALA A 157 -5.35 -3.04 -3.62
N SER A 158 -6.48 -3.75 -3.62
CA SER A 158 -7.66 -3.40 -4.41
C SER A 158 -8.22 -2.01 -4.05
N VAL A 159 -8.31 -1.68 -2.76
CA VAL A 159 -8.79 -0.35 -2.30
C VAL A 159 -7.92 0.77 -2.80
N PHE A 160 -6.60 0.67 -2.62
CA PHE A 160 -5.66 1.71 -3.04
C PHE A 160 -5.63 1.87 -4.56
N GLN A 161 -5.96 0.80 -5.30
CA GLN A 161 -6.08 0.83 -6.74
C GLN A 161 -7.42 1.38 -7.24
N THR A 162 -8.51 1.28 -6.48
CA THR A 162 -9.88 1.60 -6.95
C THR A 162 -10.46 2.85 -6.29
N ILE A 163 -10.48 2.89 -4.97
CA ILE A 163 -11.10 3.96 -4.18
C ILE A 163 -10.14 5.14 -4.08
N PHE A 164 -8.87 4.90 -3.72
CA PHE A 164 -7.91 5.97 -3.49
C PHE A 164 -7.10 6.41 -4.72
N ALA A 165 -7.27 5.73 -5.87
CA ALA A 165 -6.60 6.08 -7.13
C ALA A 165 -7.27 7.24 -7.89
N SER A 166 -8.53 7.53 -7.58
CA SER A 166 -9.40 8.44 -8.35
C SER A 166 -9.08 9.93 -8.19
N SER A 167 -7.99 10.29 -7.50
CA SER A 167 -7.85 11.63 -6.95
C SER A 167 -7.17 12.70 -7.83
N ASP A 168 -6.51 12.43 -8.97
CA ASP A 168 -5.71 13.55 -9.55
C ASP A 168 -5.42 13.64 -11.07
N ASP A 169 -6.00 12.84 -11.98
CA ASP A 169 -5.79 13.13 -13.42
C ASP A 169 -6.94 12.68 -14.34
N LYS A 170 -7.53 13.64 -15.06
CA LYS A 170 -8.56 13.43 -16.11
C LYS A 170 -8.04 12.60 -17.31
N THR A 171 -6.75 12.29 -17.35
CA THR A 171 -6.10 11.46 -18.38
C THR A 171 -5.96 9.98 -17.96
N GLY A 172 -6.27 9.62 -16.71
CA GLY A 172 -6.18 8.24 -16.22
C GLY A 172 -7.27 7.30 -16.72
N PHE A 173 -8.41 7.83 -17.20
CA PHE A 173 -9.60 7.03 -17.48
C PHE A 173 -9.39 5.90 -18.51
N PHE A 174 -8.45 6.05 -19.45
CA PHE A 174 -8.23 5.07 -20.53
C PHE A 174 -7.36 3.87 -20.15
N GLU A 175 -6.45 3.99 -19.17
CA GLU A 175 -5.69 2.82 -18.66
C GLU A 175 -6.46 2.07 -17.54
N PHE A 176 -7.46 2.71 -16.95
CA PHE A 176 -8.32 2.10 -15.92
C PHE A 176 -9.51 1.34 -16.50
N GLY A 177 -9.87 1.58 -17.76
CA GLY A 177 -10.96 0.88 -18.44
C GLY A 177 -10.77 -0.64 -18.47
N SER A 178 -9.55 -1.14 -18.66
CA SER A 178 -9.27 -2.60 -18.64
C SER A 178 -9.17 -3.18 -17.22
N LEU A 179 -8.80 -2.37 -16.23
CA LEU A 179 -8.70 -2.79 -14.83
C LEU A 179 -10.07 -2.89 -14.16
N LEU A 180 -11.03 -2.04 -14.55
CA LEU A 180 -12.43 -2.13 -14.10
C LEU A 180 -13.12 -3.43 -14.52
N PHE A 181 -12.72 -4.04 -15.64
CA PHE A 181 -13.19 -5.37 -16.03
C PHE A 181 -12.61 -6.49 -15.16
N ASN A 182 -11.38 -6.36 -14.67
CA ASN A 182 -10.81 -7.33 -13.73
C ASN A 182 -11.38 -7.15 -12.32
N THR A 183 -11.61 -5.92 -11.85
CA THR A 183 -12.18 -5.69 -10.51
C THR A 183 -13.68 -5.94 -10.44
N THR A 184 -14.45 -5.72 -11.51
CA THR A 184 -15.82 -6.28 -11.58
C THR A 184 -15.79 -7.80 -11.60
N LEU A 185 -14.76 -8.42 -12.18
CA LEU A 185 -14.51 -9.86 -12.01
C LEU A 185 -14.19 -10.22 -10.57
N THR A 186 -13.38 -9.44 -9.84
CA THR A 186 -13.04 -9.69 -8.42
C THR A 186 -14.22 -9.46 -7.47
N ILE A 187 -15.08 -8.48 -7.75
CA ILE A 187 -16.34 -8.26 -7.00
C ILE A 187 -17.38 -9.32 -7.38
N ALA A 188 -17.43 -9.75 -8.64
CA ALA A 188 -18.27 -10.88 -9.07
C ALA A 188 -17.76 -12.21 -8.52
N GLU A 189 -16.44 -12.43 -8.46
CA GLU A 189 -15.79 -13.55 -7.75
C GLU A 189 -16.12 -13.45 -6.27
N LYS A 190 -16.07 -12.27 -5.64
CA LYS A 190 -16.53 -12.08 -4.25
C LYS A 190 -17.98 -12.54 -4.07
N THR A 191 -18.84 -12.31 -5.07
CA THR A 191 -20.25 -12.76 -5.03
C THR A 191 -20.41 -14.26 -5.34
N LEU A 192 -19.48 -14.85 -6.10
CA LEU A 192 -19.50 -16.26 -6.49
C LEU A 192 -18.82 -17.17 -5.45
N GLU A 193 -17.69 -16.74 -4.87
CA GLU A 193 -17.03 -17.36 -3.71
C GLU A 193 -17.95 -17.33 -2.49
N GLU A 194 -18.65 -16.21 -2.20
CA GLU A 194 -19.67 -16.17 -1.14
C GLU A 194 -20.80 -17.22 -1.35
N SER A 195 -21.06 -17.62 -2.60
CA SER A 195 -22.04 -18.65 -2.95
C SER A 195 -21.50 -20.10 -2.94
N ILE A 196 -20.17 -20.28 -2.93
CA ILE A 196 -19.51 -21.60 -2.90
C ILE A 196 -18.95 -21.91 -1.50
N ASP A 197 -18.44 -20.90 -0.77
CA ASP A 197 -17.88 -21.02 0.59
C ASP A 197 -18.95 -21.15 1.68
N THR A 198 -20.24 -21.16 1.33
CA THR A 198 -21.32 -21.41 2.30
C THR A 198 -21.33 -22.85 2.86
N ILE A 199 -20.38 -23.71 2.48
CA ILE A 199 -20.37 -25.14 2.88
C ILE A 199 -19.09 -25.57 3.63
N ILE A 200 -17.99 -24.80 3.68
CA ILE A 200 -16.74 -25.28 4.31
C ILE A 200 -16.12 -24.19 5.20
N ASP A 201 -16.22 -24.42 6.51
CA ASP A 201 -15.52 -23.74 7.63
C ASP A 201 -15.71 -22.21 7.70
N GLN A 202 -16.58 -21.74 8.60
CA GLN A 202 -16.76 -20.32 8.96
C GLN A 202 -15.53 -19.75 9.71
N GLY A 203 -14.35 -19.88 9.13
CA GLY A 203 -13.15 -19.17 9.55
C GLY A 203 -13.27 -17.70 9.17
N LYS A 204 -12.94 -16.79 10.09
CA LYS A 204 -12.85 -15.34 9.79
C LYS A 204 -11.96 -15.14 8.56
N ARG A 205 -12.35 -14.27 7.61
CA ARG A 205 -11.58 -14.02 6.37
C ARG A 205 -10.22 -13.36 6.63
N TYR A 206 -10.09 -12.64 7.75
CA TYR A 206 -8.89 -11.89 8.14
C TYR A 206 -8.29 -12.38 9.45
N PRO A 207 -6.99 -12.12 9.68
CA PRO A 207 -6.33 -12.45 10.94
C PRO A 207 -7.04 -11.79 12.13
N LYS A 208 -6.97 -12.44 13.29
CA LYS A 208 -7.46 -11.85 14.54
C LYS A 208 -6.61 -10.63 14.92
N LYS A 209 -7.15 -9.81 15.83
CA LYS A 209 -6.51 -8.56 16.29
C LYS A 209 -5.11 -8.76 16.90
N ASP A 210 -4.82 -9.95 17.41
CA ASP A 210 -3.54 -10.35 18.01
C ASP A 210 -2.66 -11.17 17.06
N GLU A 211 -3.16 -11.53 15.87
CA GLU A 211 -2.41 -12.22 14.83
C GLU A 211 -1.79 -11.17 13.89
N LYS A 212 -0.51 -11.36 13.58
CA LYS A 212 0.27 -10.44 12.73
C LYS A 212 0.64 -11.11 11.43
N CYS A 213 0.57 -10.37 10.33
CA CYS A 213 1.06 -10.79 9.03
C CYS A 213 2.53 -10.42 8.89
N ILE A 214 3.42 -11.29 9.38
CA ILE A 214 4.87 -11.13 9.31
C ILE A 214 5.42 -12.17 8.34
N VAL A 215 6.16 -11.72 7.33
CA VAL A 215 6.90 -12.62 6.45
C VAL A 215 8.17 -13.08 7.18
N SER A 216 8.38 -14.38 7.17
CA SER A 216 9.62 -14.97 7.67
C SER A 216 10.78 -14.54 6.79
N LYS A 217 11.70 -13.71 7.30
CA LYS A 217 12.93 -13.36 6.57
C LYS A 217 13.76 -14.63 6.35
N ILE A 218 13.84 -15.07 5.10
CA ILE A 218 14.74 -16.14 4.63
C ILE A 218 16.20 -15.66 4.72
#